data_AF-A0A527VWF6-F1
#
_entry.id   AF-A0A527VWF6-F1
#
_cell.length_a   1.000
_cell.length_b   1.000
_cell.length_c   1.000
_cell.angle_alpha   90.00
_cell.angle_beta   90.00
_cell.angle_gamma   90.00
#
_symmetry.space_group_name_H-M   'P 1'
#
loop_
_entity.id
_entity.type
_entity.pdbx_description
1 polymer ?
#
loop_
_entity_poly.entity_id
_entity_poly.type
_entity_poly.pdbx_seq_one_letter_code
_entity_poly.pdbx_strand_id
1 'polypeptide(L)'
;LDRMTFYGGAKVGDRTMVDALEPALKALDASGPEAAAKAARQGAEATAAMQKAKAGRSAYIGRQLDSADPGAFAVAEVFAAVAALFAPA
;
A
#
# COMPACT_ATOMS: atom_id res chain seq x y z
N LEU A 1 7.12 8.13 6.23
CA LEU A 1 7.43 7.31 5.04
C LEU A 1 8.93 7.29 4.76
N ASP A 2 9.56 8.46 4.63
CA ASP A 2 10.95 8.62 4.19
C ASP A 2 11.99 7.80 4.96
N ARG A 3 11.89 7.73 6.29
CA ARG A 3 12.81 6.90 7.08
C ARG A 3 12.63 5.40 6.82
N MET A 4 11.39 4.96 6.62
CA MET A 4 11.09 3.56 6.32
C MET A 4 11.62 3.17 4.95
N THR A 5 11.45 4.01 3.92
CA THR A 5 11.96 3.75 2.57
C THR A 5 13.49 3.91 2.51
N PHE A 6 14.08 4.84 3.28
CA PHE A 6 15.54 4.98 3.37
C PHE A 6 16.22 3.74 3.95
N TYR A 7 15.75 3.22 5.09
CA TYR A 7 16.37 2.04 5.72
C TYR A 7 15.92 0.72 5.09
N GLY A 8 14.66 0.63 4.65
CA GLY A 8 14.10 -0.58 4.06
C GLY A 8 14.38 -0.74 2.57
N GLY A 9 14.74 0.34 1.86
CA GLY A 9 15.06 0.35 0.43
C GLY A 9 13.87 0.16 -0.52
N ALA A 10 12.67 -0.10 -0.01
CA ALA A 10 11.48 -0.32 -0.81
C ALA A 10 10.94 0.99 -1.40
N LYS A 11 10.47 0.93 -2.65
CA LYS A 11 9.76 2.00 -3.36
C LYS A 11 8.45 1.48 -3.94
N VAL A 12 7.61 2.40 -4.42
CA VAL A 12 6.43 2.04 -5.24
C VAL A 12 6.90 1.19 -6.45
N GLY A 13 6.21 0.08 -6.67
CA GLY A 13 6.50 -0.95 -7.66
C GLY A 13 7.36 -2.11 -7.15
N ASP A 14 7.70 -2.16 -5.87
CA ASP A 14 8.49 -3.25 -5.26
C ASP A 14 7.64 -4.35 -4.63
N ARG A 15 6.31 -4.20 -4.64
CA ARG A 15 5.33 -5.14 -4.08
C ARG A 15 5.45 -5.23 -2.56
N THR A 16 5.23 -4.11 -1.89
CA THR A 16 5.28 -3.94 -0.43
C THR A 16 4.20 -2.99 0.06
N MET A 17 4.11 -2.79 1.37
CA MET A 17 3.22 -1.76 1.96
C MET A 17 3.41 -0.34 1.41
N VAL A 18 4.58 -0.01 0.84
CA VAL A 18 4.86 1.30 0.24
C VAL A 18 3.94 1.57 -0.96
N ASP A 19 3.56 0.54 -1.70
CA ASP A 19 2.66 0.64 -2.86
C ASP A 19 1.28 1.18 -2.50
N ALA A 20 0.81 0.94 -1.27
CA ALA A 20 -0.43 1.50 -0.75
C ALA A 20 -0.20 2.79 0.06
N LEU A 21 0.85 2.82 0.90
CA LEU A 21 1.06 3.89 1.87
C LEU A 21 1.45 5.22 1.22
N GLU A 22 2.36 5.20 0.25
CA GLU A 22 2.81 6.43 -0.40
C GLU A 22 1.67 7.15 -1.15
N PRO A 23 0.88 6.49 -2.02
CA PRO A 23 -0.23 7.17 -2.68
C PRO A 23 -1.33 7.59 -1.70
N ALA A 24 -1.56 6.82 -0.63
CA ALA A 24 -2.50 7.20 0.42
C ALA A 24 -2.10 8.50 1.14
N LEU A 25 -0.83 8.65 1.51
CA LEU A 25 -0.34 9.88 2.17
C LEU A 25 -0.44 11.10 1.24
N LYS A 26 -0.09 10.95 -0.05
CA LYS A 26 -0.23 12.03 -1.04
C LYS A 26 -1.70 12.45 -1.21
N ALA A 27 -2.60 11.48 -1.26
CA ALA A 27 -4.03 11.75 -1.37
C ALA A 27 -4.63 12.32 -0.07
N LEU A 28 -4.11 11.91 1.10
CA LEU A 28 -4.51 12.46 2.39
C LEU A 28 -4.21 13.96 2.47
N ASP A 29 -2.98 14.35 2.14
CA ASP A 29 -2.54 15.75 2.16
C ASP A 29 -3.32 16.61 1.15
N ALA A 30 -3.66 16.05 -0.01
CA ALA A 30 -4.32 16.77 -1.09
C ALA A 30 -5.86 16.82 -0.98
N SER A 31 -6.48 15.78 -0.42
CA SER A 31 -7.93 15.53 -0.60
C SER A 31 -8.61 14.81 0.57
N GLY A 32 -7.88 14.55 1.66
CA GLY A 32 -8.46 14.04 2.90
C GLY A 32 -8.64 12.51 2.97
N PRO A 33 -9.26 12.02 4.07
CA PRO A 33 -9.25 10.60 4.44
C PRO A 33 -9.90 9.65 3.41
N GLU A 34 -11.00 10.06 2.78
CA GLU A 34 -11.71 9.24 1.78
C GLU A 34 -10.85 9.00 0.53
N ALA A 35 -10.20 10.06 0.03
CA ALA A 35 -9.29 9.98 -1.09
C ALA A 35 -8.06 9.12 -0.74
N ALA A 36 -7.54 9.26 0.49
CA ALA A 36 -6.45 8.44 1.00
C ALA A 36 -6.80 6.95 1.03
N ALA A 37 -8.00 6.58 1.51
CA ALA A 37 -8.49 5.21 1.50
C ALA A 37 -8.59 4.62 0.09
N LYS A 38 -9.15 5.39 -0.85
CA LYS A 38 -9.23 4.96 -2.25
C LYS A 38 -7.84 4.76 -2.87
N ALA A 39 -6.91 5.68 -2.63
CA ALA A 39 -5.54 5.59 -3.13
C ALA A 39 -4.79 4.39 -2.50
N ALA A 40 -4.95 4.15 -1.20
CA ALA A 40 -4.37 3.00 -0.51
C ALA A 40 -4.89 1.68 -1.12
N ARG A 41 -6.21 1.58 -1.34
CA ARG A 41 -6.86 0.40 -1.92
C ARG A 41 -6.36 0.11 -3.33
N GLN A 42 -6.29 1.14 -4.17
CA GLN A 42 -5.77 1.00 -5.54
C GLN A 42 -4.30 0.56 -5.54
N GLY A 43 -3.47 1.12 -4.66
CA GLY A 43 -2.08 0.72 -4.50
C GLY A 43 -1.93 -0.74 -4.07
N ALA A 44 -2.75 -1.19 -3.12
CA ALA A 44 -2.77 -2.58 -2.69
C ALA A 44 -3.22 -3.53 -3.81
N GLU A 45 -4.30 -3.22 -4.52
CA GLU A 45 -4.81 -4.06 -5.62
C GLU A 45 -3.82 -4.16 -6.78
N ALA A 46 -3.11 -3.06 -7.11
CA ALA A 46 -2.09 -3.05 -8.14
C ALA A 46 -0.94 -4.04 -7.85
N THR A 47 -0.66 -4.34 -6.58
CA THR A 47 0.39 -5.30 -6.21
C THR A 47 0.07 -6.73 -6.64
N ALA A 48 -1.20 -7.08 -6.82
CA ALA A 48 -1.60 -8.42 -7.27
C ALA A 48 -1.13 -8.71 -8.70
N ALA A 49 -1.01 -7.68 -9.54
CA ALA A 49 -0.49 -7.82 -10.90
C ALA A 49 1.06 -7.97 -10.95
N MET A 50 1.76 -7.71 -9.83
CA MET A 50 3.23 -7.70 -9.80
C MET A 50 3.80 -9.11 -9.65
N GLN A 51 4.30 -9.70 -10.72
CA GLN A 51 4.77 -11.09 -10.75
C GLN A 51 6.02 -11.40 -9.90
N LYS A 52 6.70 -10.36 -9.38
CA LYS A 52 7.91 -10.49 -8.57
C LYS A 52 7.92 -9.42 -7.50
N ALA A 53 8.13 -9.82 -6.24
CA ALA A 53 8.49 -8.89 -5.19
C ALA A 53 9.99 -8.54 -5.29
N LYS A 54 10.32 -7.27 -5.07
CA LYS A 54 11.72 -6.78 -5.12
C LYS A 54 12.29 -6.50 -3.72
N ALA A 55 11.45 -6.56 -2.69
CA ALA A 55 11.82 -6.36 -1.30
C ALA A 55 11.00 -7.28 -0.37
N GLY A 56 11.46 -7.42 0.88
CA GLY A 56 10.78 -8.19 1.91
C GLY A 56 10.84 -9.71 1.72
N ARG A 57 10.09 -10.45 2.56
CA ARG A 57 10.10 -11.92 2.56
C ARG A 57 9.44 -12.51 1.31
N SER A 58 8.51 -11.79 0.70
CA SER A 58 7.89 -12.18 -0.57
C SER A 58 8.90 -12.28 -1.71
N ALA A 59 10.05 -11.58 -1.64
CA ALA A 59 11.11 -11.69 -2.64
C ALA A 59 11.87 -13.04 -2.61
N TYR A 60 11.72 -13.82 -1.52
CA TYR A 60 12.36 -15.13 -1.38
C TYR A 60 11.61 -16.25 -2.12
N ILE A 61 10.31 -16.06 -2.32
CA ILE A 61 9.43 -17.01 -2.98
C ILE A 61 9.17 -16.48 -4.40
N GLY A 62 9.60 -17.21 -5.43
CA GLY A 62 9.71 -16.73 -6.82
C GLY A 62 8.43 -16.17 -7.46
N ARG A 63 7.84 -16.87 -8.44
CA ARG A 63 6.73 -16.35 -9.26
C ARG A 63 5.33 -16.71 -8.74
N GLN A 64 5.23 -17.26 -7.53
CA GLN A 64 3.98 -17.80 -6.99
C GLN A 64 3.32 -16.78 -6.06
N LEU A 65 2.88 -15.67 -6.64
CA LEU A 65 2.40 -14.49 -5.94
C LEU A 65 1.04 -14.05 -6.50
N ASP A 66 0.01 -14.87 -6.23
CA ASP A 66 -1.30 -14.81 -6.91
C ASP A 66 -2.33 -13.87 -6.25
N SER A 67 -1.96 -13.25 -5.13
CA SER A 67 -2.81 -12.31 -4.37
C SER A 67 -2.17 -10.93 -4.28
N ALA A 68 -2.83 -9.95 -3.65
CA ALA A 68 -2.16 -8.69 -3.30
C ALA A 68 -1.06 -8.92 -2.25
N ASP A 69 -0.06 -8.03 -2.19
CA ASP A 69 0.91 -8.01 -1.09
C ASP A 69 0.17 -7.83 0.24
N PRO A 70 0.39 -8.70 1.24
CA PRO A 70 -0.28 -8.59 2.53
C PRO A 70 0.00 -7.27 3.27
N GLY A 71 1.20 -6.71 3.12
CA GLY A 71 1.57 -5.44 3.73
C GLY A 71 0.81 -4.27 3.09
N ALA A 72 0.70 -4.25 1.76
CA ALA A 72 -0.10 -3.26 1.04
C ALA A 72 -1.59 -3.39 1.38
N PHE A 73 -2.12 -4.62 1.43
CA PHE A 73 -3.50 -4.88 1.83
C PHE A 73 -3.79 -4.35 3.24
N ALA A 74 -2.93 -4.64 4.22
CA ALA A 74 -3.11 -4.15 5.58
C ALA A 74 -3.16 -2.61 5.66
N VAL A 75 -2.32 -1.92 4.88
CA VAL A 75 -2.36 -0.45 4.80
C VAL A 75 -3.70 0.03 4.22
N ALA A 76 -4.21 -0.60 3.16
CA ALA A 76 -5.51 -0.25 2.61
C ALA A 76 -6.63 -0.38 3.64
N GLU A 77 -6.64 -1.45 4.44
CA GLU A 77 -7.63 -1.66 5.50
C GLU A 77 -7.52 -0.62 6.62
N VAL A 78 -6.30 -0.20 7.00
CA VAL A 78 -6.11 0.88 7.97
C VAL A 78 -6.71 2.19 7.45
N PHE A 79 -6.43 2.59 6.21
CA PHE A 79 -7.00 3.82 5.66
C PHE A 79 -8.51 3.72 5.45
N ALA A 80 -9.04 2.55 5.09
CA ALA A 80 -10.48 2.32 5.02
C ALA A 80 -11.16 2.53 6.39
N ALA A 81 -10.56 1.99 7.46
CA ALA A 81 -11.05 2.20 8.82
C ALA A 81 -10.96 3.68 9.23
N VAL A 82 -9.86 4.37 8.90
CA VAL A 82 -9.72 5.80 9.16
C VAL A 82 -10.79 6.61 8.43
N ALA A 83 -11.02 6.37 7.14
CA ALA A 83 -12.05 7.08 6.38
C ALA A 83 -13.46 6.85 6.96
N ALA A 84 -13.76 5.63 7.42
CA ALA A 84 -15.04 5.32 8.06
C ALA A 84 -15.28 6.11 9.36
N LEU A 85 -14.22 6.51 10.09
CA LEU A 85 -14.35 7.37 11.28
C LEU A 85 -14.75 8.81 10.94
N PHE A 86 -14.55 9.25 9.69
CA PHE A 86 -14.85 10.61 9.23
C PHE A 86 -16.07 10.69 8.32
N ALA A 87 -16.67 9.55 7.95
CA ALA A 87 -17.89 9.52 7.16
C ALA A 87 -19.07 10.07 7.97
N PRO A 88 -19.93 10.93 7.39
CA PRO A 88 -21.15 11.37 8.05
C PRO A 88 -22.08 10.17 8.30
N ALA A 89 -22.75 10.17 9.46
CA ALA A 89 -23.70 9.14 9.88
C ALA A 89 -24.95 9.09 9.00
#